data_AF-A0AAV4WNV0-F1
#
_entry.id   AF-A0AAV4WNV0-F1
#
_cell.length_a   1.000
_cell.length_b   1.000
_cell.length_c   1.000
_cell.angle_alpha   90.00
_cell.angle_beta   90.00
_cell.angle_gamma   90.00
#
_symmetry.space_group_name_H-M   'P 1'
#
loop_
_entity.id
_entity.type
_entity.pdbx_description
1 polymer ?
#
loop_
_entity_poly.entity_id
_entity_poly.type
_entity_poly.pdbx_seq_one_letter_code
_entity_poly.pdbx_strand_id
1 'polypeptide(L)'
;MDAYESQIERDLASITKKSSRKRLVSTFQRSDEVSAKTFYLSVLRTIKKVIADDEINSLKHLDTLLFKVNGIKEKETIQKSFENESNQFSSFNVVALACKYKATKVLDYLFSENAKSIYNLSVKISKTASLWSEVDEFHHNAFYYAICSNMTHLLNILIEKGQNKNRKEELDEILSKAYRELKLRNVFVTREMDFFVQSKILDIRFFHESADETTGNLWIHIEKRIDLVVENINIIKSSYWDKDVDEIFILRAEFIAKNIHVLKFLLKSTYDRLPWEEIEFCLAVFIRCCKKQRRR
;
A
#
# COMPACT_ATOMS: atom_id res chain seq x y z
N MET A 1 -27.23 -25.80 3.60
CA MET A 1 -26.02 -25.48 4.37
C MET A 1 -25.78 -26.68 5.28
N ASP A 2 -24.71 -27.42 5.04
CA ASP A 2 -24.47 -28.68 5.76
C ASP A 2 -24.12 -28.42 7.23
N ALA A 3 -24.53 -29.34 8.12
CA ALA A 3 -24.29 -29.24 9.57
C ALA A 3 -22.81 -29.02 9.93
N TYR A 4 -21.90 -29.51 9.09
CA TYR A 4 -20.46 -29.29 9.20
C TYR A 4 -20.05 -27.83 8.97
N GLU A 5 -20.53 -27.20 7.89
CA GLU A 5 -20.23 -25.80 7.56
C GLU A 5 -20.79 -24.86 8.63
N SER A 6 -22.03 -25.08 9.06
CA SER A 6 -22.65 -24.28 10.13
C SER A 6 -21.91 -24.41 11.47
N GLN A 7 -21.32 -25.57 11.77
CA GLN A 7 -20.52 -25.73 12.99
C GLN A 7 -19.19 -24.96 12.90
N ILE A 8 -18.51 -25.03 11.76
CA ILE A 8 -17.27 -24.27 11.51
C ILE A 8 -17.53 -22.77 11.64
N GLU A 9 -18.60 -22.27 11.02
CA GLU A 9 -18.93 -20.84 11.06
C GLU A 9 -19.20 -20.35 12.49
N ARG A 10 -19.92 -21.13 13.31
CA ARG A 10 -20.13 -20.79 14.73
C ARG A 10 -18.84 -20.76 15.54
N ASP A 11 -17.95 -21.71 15.29
CA ASP A 11 -16.66 -21.76 16.00
C ASP A 11 -15.70 -20.66 15.52
N LEU A 12 -15.72 -20.30 14.24
CA LEU A 12 -14.98 -19.16 13.67
C LEU A 12 -15.51 -17.82 14.18
N ALA A 13 -16.83 -17.65 14.31
CA ALA A 13 -17.43 -16.46 14.90
C ALA A 13 -17.03 -16.24 16.38
N SER A 14 -16.56 -17.30 17.05
CA SER A 14 -16.08 -17.27 18.43
C SER A 14 -14.58 -17.57 18.55
N ILE A 15 -13.79 -17.26 17.51
CA ILE A 15 -12.36 -17.62 17.41
C ILE A 15 -11.49 -17.10 18.56
N THR A 16 -11.90 -16.02 19.22
CA THR A 16 -11.25 -15.49 20.42
C THR A 16 -11.25 -16.51 21.57
N LYS A 17 -12.29 -17.34 21.68
CA LYS A 17 -12.41 -18.38 22.70
C LYS A 17 -11.44 -19.54 22.43
N LYS A 18 -10.68 -19.92 23.46
CA LYS A 18 -9.71 -21.04 23.39
C LYS A 18 -10.39 -22.38 23.06
N SER A 19 -11.60 -22.61 23.56
CA SER A 19 -12.39 -23.82 23.28
C SER A 19 -12.74 -23.95 21.80
N SER A 20 -13.19 -22.87 21.16
CA SER A 20 -13.54 -22.86 19.74
C SER A 20 -12.33 -23.14 18.86
N ARG A 21 -11.17 -22.54 19.17
CA ARG A 21 -9.90 -22.84 18.48
C ARG A 21 -9.49 -24.31 18.59
N LYS A 22 -9.60 -24.92 19.77
CA LYS A 22 -9.30 -26.35 19.95
C LYS A 22 -10.24 -27.23 19.11
N ARG A 23 -11.54 -26.92 19.09
CA ARG A 23 -12.53 -27.63 18.26
C ARG A 23 -12.16 -27.53 16.78
N LEU A 24 -11.92 -26.31 16.26
CA LEU A 24 -11.54 -26.10 14.86
C LEU A 24 -10.32 -26.92 14.43
N VAL A 25 -9.26 -26.96 15.26
CA VAL A 25 -8.07 -27.78 14.99
C VAL A 25 -8.42 -29.27 14.96
N SER A 26 -9.17 -29.77 15.95
CA SER A 26 -9.56 -31.18 15.99
C SER A 26 -10.50 -31.59 14.85
N THR A 27 -11.39 -30.68 14.43
CA THR A 27 -12.28 -30.87 13.29
C THR A 27 -11.45 -30.99 12.02
N PHE A 28 -10.52 -30.06 11.79
CA PHE A 28 -9.64 -30.09 10.62
C PHE A 28 -8.77 -31.34 10.53
N GLN A 29 -8.25 -31.81 11.67
CA GLN A 29 -7.42 -33.02 11.73
C GLN A 29 -8.17 -34.28 11.28
N ARG A 30 -9.49 -34.33 11.48
CA ARG A 30 -10.35 -35.46 11.09
C ARG A 30 -11.00 -35.27 9.71
N SER A 31 -10.82 -34.11 9.07
CA SER A 31 -11.42 -33.80 7.79
C SER A 31 -10.82 -34.66 6.68
N ASP A 32 -11.64 -35.09 5.72
CA ASP A 32 -11.18 -35.50 4.39
C ASP A 32 -10.77 -34.29 3.54
N GLU A 33 -10.51 -34.48 2.24
CA GLU A 33 -10.12 -33.40 1.33
C GLU A 33 -11.24 -32.38 1.11
N VAL A 34 -12.49 -32.85 0.93
CA VAL A 34 -13.66 -31.98 0.70
C VAL A 34 -13.94 -31.11 1.92
N SER A 35 -13.94 -31.72 3.10
CA SER A 35 -14.17 -31.05 4.38
C SER A 35 -13.05 -30.07 4.74
N ALA A 36 -11.82 -30.38 4.34
CA ALA A 36 -10.68 -29.47 4.49
C ALA A 36 -10.79 -28.26 3.56
N LYS A 37 -11.23 -28.46 2.32
CA LYS A 37 -11.52 -27.36 1.38
C LYS A 37 -12.61 -26.43 1.93
N THR A 38 -13.72 -26.99 2.41
CA THR A 38 -14.82 -26.21 3.04
C THR A 38 -14.34 -25.43 4.26
N PHE A 39 -13.48 -26.04 5.08
CA PHE A 39 -12.85 -25.36 6.22
C PHE A 39 -12.03 -24.14 5.77
N TYR A 40 -11.14 -24.30 4.79
CA TYR A 40 -10.33 -23.19 4.29
C TYR A 40 -11.18 -22.07 3.69
N LEU A 41 -12.20 -22.39 2.90
CA LEU A 41 -13.13 -21.39 2.36
C LEU A 41 -13.84 -20.61 3.47
N SER A 42 -14.26 -21.29 4.53
CA SER A 42 -14.88 -20.65 5.70
C SER A 42 -13.91 -19.73 6.44
N VAL A 43 -12.65 -20.14 6.57
CA VAL A 43 -11.58 -19.30 7.14
C VAL A 43 -11.35 -18.06 6.27
N LEU A 44 -11.27 -18.18 4.94
CA LEU A 44 -11.09 -17.04 4.03
C LEU A 44 -12.25 -16.04 4.10
N ARG A 45 -13.50 -16.53 4.13
CA ARG A 45 -14.69 -15.67 4.36
C ARG A 45 -14.58 -14.92 5.68
N THR A 46 -14.17 -15.62 6.74
CA THR A 46 -14.03 -15.02 8.07
C THR A 46 -12.90 -13.99 8.10
N ILE A 47 -11.76 -14.27 7.47
CA ILE A 47 -10.66 -13.30 7.33
C ILE A 47 -11.17 -12.04 6.60
N LYS A 48 -11.86 -12.19 5.46
CA LYS A 48 -12.42 -11.04 4.72
C LYS A 48 -13.33 -10.18 5.60
N LYS A 49 -14.21 -10.81 6.40
CA LYS A 49 -15.08 -10.11 7.34
C LYS A 49 -14.29 -9.39 8.44
N VAL A 50 -13.36 -10.08 9.08
CA VAL A 50 -12.51 -9.52 10.16
C VAL A 50 -11.66 -8.36 9.67
N ILE A 51 -11.14 -8.43 8.43
CA ILE A 51 -10.45 -7.31 7.79
C ILE A 51 -11.40 -6.14 7.58
N ALA A 52 -12.61 -6.39 7.07
CA ALA A 52 -13.60 -5.33 6.84
C ALA A 52 -14.01 -4.60 8.13
N ASP A 53 -14.03 -5.32 9.26
CA ASP A 53 -14.34 -4.79 10.59
C ASP A 53 -13.11 -4.20 11.34
N ASP A 54 -11.90 -4.22 10.73
CA ASP A 54 -10.61 -3.86 11.33
C ASP A 54 -10.34 -4.53 12.69
N GLU A 55 -10.83 -5.77 12.86
CA GLU A 55 -10.86 -6.49 14.15
C GLU A 55 -9.59 -7.33 14.37
N ILE A 56 -8.53 -6.65 14.81
CA ILE A 56 -7.18 -7.22 14.95
C ILE A 56 -7.09 -8.46 15.86
N ASN A 57 -7.93 -8.61 16.90
CA ASN A 57 -7.79 -9.73 17.83
C ASN A 57 -8.27 -11.04 17.23
N SER A 58 -9.41 -11.05 16.53
CA SER A 58 -9.80 -12.24 15.77
C SER A 58 -8.80 -12.55 14.66
N LEU A 59 -8.24 -11.53 14.00
CA LEU A 59 -7.24 -11.76 12.95
C LEU A 59 -6.00 -12.48 13.49
N LYS A 60 -5.47 -12.06 14.65
CA LYS A 60 -4.36 -12.73 15.34
C LYS A 60 -4.67 -14.18 15.66
N HIS A 61 -5.90 -14.45 16.11
CA HIS A 61 -6.32 -15.81 16.42
C HIS A 61 -6.55 -16.68 15.18
N LEU A 62 -7.02 -16.10 14.08
CA LEU A 62 -7.11 -16.75 12.77
C LEU A 62 -5.73 -17.07 12.22
N ASP A 63 -4.75 -16.17 12.35
CA ASP A 63 -3.36 -16.42 11.94
C ASP A 63 -2.76 -17.58 12.73
N THR A 64 -2.97 -17.60 14.05
CA THR A 64 -2.55 -18.71 14.92
C THR A 64 -3.25 -20.03 14.56
N LEU A 65 -4.53 -19.99 14.20
CA LEU A 65 -5.26 -21.17 13.75
C LEU A 65 -4.65 -21.70 12.45
N LEU A 66 -4.44 -20.82 11.46
CA LEU A 66 -3.82 -21.17 10.18
C LEU A 66 -2.43 -21.76 10.36
N PHE A 67 -1.60 -21.18 11.23
CA PHE A 67 -0.29 -21.73 11.57
C PHE A 67 -0.37 -23.19 12.01
N LYS A 68 -1.33 -23.51 12.89
CA LYS A 68 -1.53 -24.86 13.43
C LYS A 68 -2.04 -25.82 12.37
N VAL A 69 -3.10 -25.45 11.63
CA VAL A 69 -3.71 -26.36 10.65
C VAL A 69 -2.79 -26.62 9.44
N ASN A 70 -2.00 -25.62 9.05
CA ASN A 70 -0.99 -25.76 8.00
C ASN A 70 0.14 -26.73 8.38
N GLY A 71 0.32 -27.05 9.67
CA GLY A 71 1.27 -28.04 10.15
C GLY A 71 0.71 -29.47 10.24
N ILE A 72 -0.60 -29.67 10.00
CA ILE A 72 -1.27 -30.97 10.17
C ILE A 72 -1.33 -31.77 8.87
N LYS A 73 -1.58 -31.11 7.74
CA LYS A 73 -1.69 -31.75 6.42
C LYS A 73 -0.56 -31.27 5.50
N GLU A 74 -0.16 -32.13 4.57
CA GLU A 74 0.88 -31.80 3.59
C GLU A 74 0.49 -30.59 2.72
N LYS A 75 1.48 -29.81 2.32
CA LYS A 75 1.29 -28.54 1.58
C LYS A 75 0.56 -28.73 0.25
N GLU A 76 0.72 -29.89 -0.40
CA GLU A 76 0.12 -30.20 -1.70
C GLU A 76 -1.41 -30.34 -1.63
N THR A 77 -1.96 -30.86 -0.53
CA THR A 77 -3.43 -30.98 -0.33
C THR A 77 -4.09 -29.60 -0.21
N ILE A 78 -3.39 -28.64 0.38
CA ILE A 78 -3.86 -27.26 0.53
C ILE A 78 -3.89 -26.58 -0.85
N GLN A 79 -2.89 -26.81 -1.70
CA GLN A 79 -2.78 -26.19 -3.02
C GLN A 79 -3.88 -26.68 -3.98
N LYS A 80 -4.11 -28.00 -4.04
CA LYS A 80 -5.23 -28.60 -4.81
C LYS A 80 -6.59 -28.06 -4.40
N SER A 81 -6.76 -27.65 -3.15
CA SER A 81 -8.03 -27.08 -2.66
C SER A 81 -8.38 -25.74 -3.32
N PHE A 82 -7.39 -25.04 -3.90
CA PHE A 82 -7.54 -23.69 -4.48
C PHE A 82 -7.30 -23.62 -6.00
N GLU A 83 -7.04 -24.74 -6.67
CA GLU A 83 -6.70 -24.77 -8.11
C GLU A 83 -7.89 -24.52 -9.05
N ASN A 84 -9.14 -24.55 -8.56
CA ASN A 84 -10.30 -24.29 -9.42
C ASN A 84 -10.49 -22.78 -9.69
N GLU A 85 -10.43 -22.40 -10.97
CA GLU A 85 -10.54 -21.03 -11.50
C GLU A 85 -11.88 -20.33 -11.21
N SER A 86 -12.92 -21.07 -10.82
CA SER A 86 -14.27 -20.53 -10.52
C SER A 86 -14.50 -20.10 -9.07
N ASN A 87 -13.47 -20.09 -8.23
CA ASN A 87 -13.62 -19.72 -6.83
C ASN A 87 -13.55 -18.19 -6.64
N GLN A 88 -14.49 -17.61 -5.89
CA GLN A 88 -14.55 -16.20 -5.44
C GLN A 88 -13.30 -15.67 -4.69
N PHE A 89 -12.26 -16.48 -4.56
CA PHE A 89 -11.03 -16.23 -3.84
C PHE A 89 -9.78 -16.36 -4.73
N SER A 90 -9.94 -16.47 -6.05
CA SER A 90 -8.83 -16.58 -7.01
C SER A 90 -7.87 -15.37 -6.97
N SER A 91 -8.33 -14.21 -6.51
CA SER A 91 -7.55 -12.97 -6.32
C SER A 91 -7.49 -12.53 -4.84
N PHE A 92 -7.43 -13.50 -3.91
CA PHE A 92 -7.44 -13.21 -2.48
C PHE A 92 -6.13 -12.55 -1.99
N ASN A 93 -6.08 -11.23 -2.12
CA ASN A 93 -4.98 -10.39 -1.66
C ASN A 93 -5.36 -9.66 -0.36
N VAL A 94 -4.81 -10.11 0.76
CA VAL A 94 -5.13 -9.55 2.09
C VAL A 94 -4.68 -8.10 2.26
N VAL A 95 -3.62 -7.68 1.58
CA VAL A 95 -3.12 -6.29 1.60
C VAL A 95 -4.09 -5.37 0.86
N ALA A 96 -4.52 -5.77 -0.34
CA ALA A 96 -5.50 -5.03 -1.13
C ALA A 96 -6.86 -4.95 -0.41
N LEU A 97 -7.31 -6.04 0.22
CA LEU A 97 -8.53 -6.05 1.05
C LEU A 97 -8.44 -5.07 2.22
N ALA A 98 -7.33 -5.08 2.98
CA ALA A 98 -7.14 -4.16 4.08
C ALA A 98 -7.17 -2.70 3.60
N CYS A 99 -6.59 -2.40 2.44
CA CYS A 99 -6.63 -1.06 1.85
C CYS A 99 -8.05 -0.68 1.40
N LYS A 100 -8.76 -1.61 0.74
CA LYS A 100 -10.14 -1.41 0.27
C LYS A 100 -11.10 -1.09 1.40
N TYR A 101 -10.94 -1.75 2.55
CA TYR A 101 -11.77 -1.54 3.74
C TYR A 101 -11.18 -0.51 4.72
N LYS A 102 -10.06 0.15 4.39
CA LYS A 102 -9.40 1.16 5.25
C LYS A 102 -8.98 0.60 6.62
N ALA A 103 -8.68 -0.70 6.69
CA ALA A 103 -8.37 -1.44 7.90
C ALA A 103 -6.89 -1.25 8.32
N THR A 104 -6.58 -0.09 8.90
CA THR A 104 -5.21 0.33 9.24
C THR A 104 -4.54 -0.58 10.27
N LYS A 105 -5.24 -0.97 11.35
CA LYS A 105 -4.67 -1.84 12.40
C LYS A 105 -4.35 -3.22 11.87
N VAL A 106 -5.24 -3.74 11.03
CA VAL A 106 -5.03 -4.99 10.32
C VAL A 106 -3.84 -4.89 9.37
N LEU A 107 -3.73 -3.81 8.59
CA LEU A 107 -2.61 -3.62 7.67
C LEU A 107 -1.26 -3.58 8.40
N ASP A 108 -1.17 -2.85 9.52
CA ASP A 108 0.02 -2.83 10.37
C ASP A 108 0.38 -4.22 10.90
N TYR A 109 -0.64 -4.99 11.34
CA TYR A 109 -0.43 -6.35 11.79
C TYR A 109 0.09 -7.25 10.67
N LEU A 110 -0.49 -7.18 9.47
CA LEU A 110 -0.08 -7.98 8.30
C LEU A 110 1.38 -7.77 7.92
N PHE A 111 1.93 -6.56 8.15
CA PHE A 111 3.34 -6.25 7.92
C PHE A 111 4.24 -6.43 9.15
N SER A 112 3.69 -6.90 10.27
CA SER A 112 4.48 -7.27 11.44
C SER A 112 5.12 -8.65 11.27
N GLU A 113 6.21 -8.91 11.98
CA GLU A 113 6.87 -10.23 11.98
C GLU A 113 5.98 -11.38 12.47
N ASN A 114 4.87 -11.05 13.13
CA ASN A 114 3.95 -12.01 13.74
C ASN A 114 2.91 -12.56 12.73
N ALA A 115 2.60 -11.84 11.65
CA ALA A 115 1.49 -12.18 10.75
C ALA A 115 1.93 -13.01 9.54
N LYS A 116 2.53 -14.18 9.79
CA LYS A 116 3.13 -14.99 8.72
C LYS A 116 2.12 -15.89 8.00
N SER A 117 1.11 -16.42 8.69
CA SER A 117 0.29 -17.50 8.13
C SER A 117 -0.75 -17.00 7.13
N ILE A 118 -1.45 -15.91 7.48
CA ILE A 118 -2.43 -15.26 6.61
C ILE A 118 -1.76 -14.65 5.37
N TYR A 119 -0.66 -13.93 5.57
CA TYR A 119 0.10 -13.35 4.46
C TYR A 119 0.60 -14.43 3.49
N ASN A 120 1.21 -15.50 4.01
CA ASN A 120 1.70 -16.60 3.17
C ASN A 120 0.57 -17.36 2.48
N LEU A 121 -0.60 -17.49 3.12
CA LEU A 121 -1.76 -18.10 2.49
C LEU A 121 -2.24 -17.27 1.30
N SER A 122 -2.30 -15.95 1.45
CA SER A 122 -2.64 -15.01 0.37
C SER A 122 -1.67 -15.13 -0.81
N VAL A 123 -0.34 -15.08 -0.55
CA VAL A 123 0.70 -15.29 -1.57
C VAL A 123 0.52 -16.61 -2.33
N LYS A 124 0.21 -17.70 -1.61
CA LYS A 124 0.00 -19.02 -2.22
C LYS A 124 -1.26 -19.07 -3.10
N ILE A 125 -2.37 -18.52 -2.62
CA ILE A 125 -3.64 -18.51 -3.37
C ILE A 125 -3.49 -17.71 -4.66
N SER A 126 -2.87 -16.53 -4.55
CA SER A 126 -2.62 -15.62 -5.67
C SER A 126 -1.59 -16.17 -6.67
N LYS A 127 -0.86 -17.24 -6.33
CA LYS A 127 0.23 -17.81 -7.14
C LYS A 127 1.29 -16.77 -7.54
N THR A 128 1.46 -15.72 -6.73
CA THR A 128 2.42 -14.63 -6.99
C THR A 128 3.60 -14.71 -6.04
N ALA A 129 4.73 -14.13 -6.45
CA ALA A 129 5.87 -13.94 -5.55
C ALA A 129 5.69 -12.72 -4.60
N SER A 130 4.68 -11.89 -4.85
CA SER A 130 4.49 -10.58 -4.25
C SER A 130 3.03 -10.14 -4.33
N LEU A 131 2.48 -9.65 -3.21
CA LEU A 131 1.12 -9.09 -3.14
C LEU A 131 1.06 -7.61 -3.57
N TRP A 132 2.20 -6.98 -3.89
CA TRP A 132 2.28 -5.54 -4.13
C TRP A 132 1.75 -5.13 -5.51
N SER A 133 2.04 -5.92 -6.54
CA SER A 133 1.65 -5.67 -7.95
C SER A 133 0.41 -6.44 -8.38
N GLU A 134 -0.06 -7.39 -7.57
CA GLU A 134 -1.22 -8.20 -7.87
C GLU A 134 -2.48 -7.32 -7.94
N VAL A 135 -3.28 -7.58 -8.97
CA VAL A 135 -4.54 -6.90 -9.22
C VAL A 135 -5.71 -7.84 -9.00
N ASP A 136 -6.82 -7.29 -8.52
CA ASP A 136 -8.08 -8.03 -8.39
C ASP A 136 -8.84 -8.15 -9.72
N GLU A 137 -10.06 -8.67 -9.66
CA GLU A 137 -10.98 -8.82 -10.78
C GLU A 137 -11.32 -7.50 -11.50
N PHE A 138 -11.09 -6.36 -10.85
CA PHE A 138 -11.28 -5.02 -11.42
C PHE A 138 -9.98 -4.40 -11.94
N HIS A 139 -8.90 -5.17 -11.98
CA HIS A 139 -7.55 -4.72 -12.32
C HIS A 139 -6.98 -3.66 -11.34
N HIS A 140 -7.43 -3.67 -10.08
CA HIS A 140 -6.95 -2.77 -9.04
C HIS A 140 -6.04 -3.48 -8.04
N ASN A 141 -4.95 -2.82 -7.65
CA ASN A 141 -4.03 -3.31 -6.63
C ASN A 141 -4.23 -2.59 -5.28
N ALA A 142 -3.42 -2.95 -4.28
CA ALA A 142 -3.47 -2.32 -2.96
C ALA A 142 -3.25 -0.80 -2.99
N PHE A 143 -2.35 -0.31 -3.84
CA PHE A 143 -2.06 1.12 -3.98
C PHE A 143 -3.26 1.89 -4.53
N TYR A 144 -3.96 1.34 -5.52
CA TYR A 144 -5.19 1.92 -6.05
C TYR A 144 -6.22 2.15 -4.93
N TYR A 145 -6.47 1.13 -4.12
CA TYR A 145 -7.41 1.22 -3.00
C TYR A 145 -6.93 2.16 -1.89
N ALA A 146 -5.64 2.17 -1.58
CA ALA A 146 -5.08 3.08 -0.60
C ALA A 146 -5.22 4.56 -1.02
N ILE A 147 -4.99 4.89 -2.29
CA ILE A 147 -5.21 6.26 -2.80
C ILE A 147 -6.71 6.60 -2.78
N CYS A 148 -7.58 5.70 -3.26
CA CYS A 148 -9.05 5.89 -3.20
C CYS A 148 -9.57 6.18 -1.80
N SER A 149 -8.91 5.64 -0.78
CA SER A 149 -9.35 5.80 0.60
C SER A 149 -9.33 7.26 1.09
N ASN A 150 -8.52 8.11 0.44
CA ASN A 150 -8.15 9.45 0.88
C ASN A 150 -7.53 9.51 2.29
N MET A 151 -6.96 8.40 2.78
CA MET A 151 -6.19 8.34 4.03
C MET A 151 -4.70 8.30 3.73
N THR A 152 -4.03 9.46 3.80
CA THR A 152 -2.58 9.58 3.54
C THR A 152 -1.75 8.64 4.41
N HIS A 153 -2.16 8.43 5.67
CA HIS A 153 -1.54 7.46 6.58
C HIS A 153 -1.56 6.02 6.06
N LEU A 154 -2.69 5.57 5.50
CA LEU A 154 -2.84 4.21 4.96
C LEU A 154 -1.89 3.96 3.79
N LEU A 155 -1.81 4.93 2.86
CA LEU A 155 -0.85 4.88 1.77
C LEU A 155 0.59 4.96 2.26
N ASN A 156 0.87 5.75 3.30
CA ASN A 156 2.19 5.85 3.89
C ASN A 156 2.67 4.50 4.45
N ILE A 157 1.80 3.75 5.14
CA ILE A 157 2.11 2.40 5.64
C ILE A 157 2.54 1.49 4.48
N LEU A 158 1.78 1.47 3.37
CA LEU A 158 2.14 0.67 2.20
C LEU A 158 3.50 1.06 1.63
N ILE A 159 3.77 2.36 1.48
CA ILE A 159 5.02 2.86 0.90
C ILE A 159 6.20 2.51 1.80
N GLU A 160 6.13 2.78 3.11
CA GLU A 160 7.21 2.48 4.05
C GLU A 160 7.54 0.99 4.11
N LYS A 161 6.51 0.14 4.08
CA LYS A 161 6.69 -1.31 4.09
C LYS A 161 7.17 -1.86 2.74
N GLY A 162 6.76 -1.24 1.64
CA GLY A 162 7.23 -1.55 0.29
C GLY A 162 8.69 -1.13 0.02
N GLN A 163 9.18 -0.08 0.68
CA GLN A 163 10.54 0.44 0.52
C GLN A 163 11.65 -0.47 1.08
N ASN A 164 11.32 -1.44 1.94
CA ASN A 164 12.31 -2.23 2.69
C ASN A 164 13.04 -3.33 1.91
N LYS A 165 12.88 -3.42 0.58
CA LYS A 165 13.60 -4.39 -0.27
C LYS A 165 13.84 -3.77 -1.64
N ASN A 166 15.08 -3.54 -2.07
CA ASN A 166 15.62 -3.33 -3.44
C ASN A 166 14.64 -3.21 -4.64
N ARG A 167 13.56 -2.44 -4.53
CA ARG A 167 12.41 -2.43 -5.44
C ARG A 167 11.83 -1.02 -5.57
N LYS A 168 12.67 0.01 -5.44
CA LYS A 168 12.21 1.40 -5.57
C LYS A 168 11.61 1.67 -6.96
N GLU A 169 12.18 1.08 -8.01
CA GLU A 169 11.64 1.12 -9.37
C GLU A 169 10.27 0.43 -9.47
N GLU A 170 10.16 -0.79 -8.94
CA GLU A 170 8.89 -1.53 -8.90
C GLU A 170 7.83 -0.75 -8.12
N LEU A 171 8.22 -0.11 -7.00
CA LEU A 171 7.34 0.73 -6.20
C LEU A 171 6.90 1.99 -6.95
N ASP A 172 7.79 2.68 -7.67
CA ASP A 172 7.43 3.80 -8.54
C ASP A 172 6.46 3.34 -9.63
N GLU A 173 6.77 2.27 -10.33
CA GLU A 173 5.93 1.75 -11.41
C GLU A 173 4.52 1.41 -10.91
N ILE A 174 4.43 0.63 -9.81
CA ILE A 174 3.14 0.21 -9.24
C ILE A 174 2.34 1.43 -8.75
N LEU A 175 2.98 2.35 -8.01
CA LEU A 175 2.33 3.53 -7.45
C LEU A 175 1.87 4.50 -8.55
N SER A 176 2.74 4.78 -9.53
CA SER A 176 2.45 5.63 -10.67
C SER A 176 1.35 5.05 -11.56
N LYS A 177 1.37 3.74 -11.79
CA LYS A 177 0.32 3.05 -12.55
C LYS A 177 -1.03 3.16 -11.85
N ALA A 178 -1.08 2.87 -10.55
CA ALA A 178 -2.31 2.99 -9.76
C ALA A 178 -2.85 4.43 -9.76
N TYR A 179 -1.98 5.42 -9.59
CA TYR A 179 -2.36 6.83 -9.61
C TYR A 179 -2.88 7.30 -10.97
N ARG A 180 -2.20 6.91 -12.06
CA ARG A 180 -2.65 7.22 -13.43
C ARG A 180 -4.01 6.60 -13.71
N GLU A 181 -4.22 5.35 -13.30
CA GLU A 181 -5.50 4.65 -13.48
C GLU A 181 -6.66 5.40 -12.80
N LEU A 182 -6.43 5.93 -11.60
CA LEU A 182 -7.42 6.73 -10.87
C LEU A 182 -7.78 8.02 -11.61
N LYS A 183 -6.78 8.70 -12.18
CA LYS A 183 -7.00 9.91 -12.99
C LYS A 183 -7.76 9.60 -14.27
N LEU A 184 -7.41 8.53 -14.97
CA LEU A 184 -8.09 8.09 -16.20
C LEU A 184 -9.56 7.75 -15.95
N ARG A 185 -9.85 7.10 -14.81
CA ARG A 185 -11.21 6.74 -14.40
C ARG A 185 -11.98 7.88 -13.71
N ASN A 186 -11.37 9.04 -13.59
CA ASN A 186 -11.92 10.22 -12.92
C ASN A 186 -12.43 9.92 -11.49
N VAL A 187 -11.70 9.07 -10.76
CA VAL A 187 -12.03 8.71 -9.38
C VAL A 187 -11.73 9.91 -8.46
N PHE A 188 -12.65 10.20 -7.55
CA PHE A 188 -12.48 11.30 -6.60
C PHE A 188 -11.27 11.05 -5.67
N VAL A 189 -10.27 11.90 -5.80
CA VAL A 189 -9.10 11.98 -4.91
C VAL A 189 -9.04 13.41 -4.37
N THR A 190 -9.00 13.54 -3.04
CA THR A 190 -8.85 14.82 -2.36
C THR A 190 -7.54 15.49 -2.76
N ARG A 191 -7.51 16.83 -2.72
CA ARG A 191 -6.27 17.58 -3.02
C ARG A 191 -5.12 17.12 -2.13
N GLU A 192 -5.35 16.89 -0.85
CA GLU A 192 -4.33 16.42 0.09
C GLU A 192 -3.72 15.09 -0.35
N MET A 193 -4.55 14.09 -0.65
CA MET A 193 -4.07 12.80 -1.17
C MET A 193 -3.35 12.94 -2.51
N ASP A 194 -3.85 13.82 -3.39
CA ASP A 194 -3.23 14.10 -4.68
C ASP A 194 -1.79 14.62 -4.52
N PHE A 195 -1.60 15.62 -3.67
CA PHE A 195 -0.28 16.14 -3.33
C PHE A 195 0.60 15.10 -2.65
N PHE A 196 0.03 14.33 -1.73
CA PHE A 196 0.76 13.31 -1.01
C PHE A 196 1.31 12.24 -1.97
N VAL A 197 0.48 11.71 -2.88
CA VAL A 197 0.91 10.71 -3.88
C VAL A 197 1.98 11.28 -4.80
N GLN A 198 1.78 12.48 -5.35
CA GLN A 198 2.76 13.12 -6.23
C GLN A 198 4.10 13.35 -5.51
N SER A 199 4.07 13.83 -4.26
CA SER A 199 5.27 14.00 -3.46
C SER A 199 5.97 12.66 -3.21
N LYS A 200 5.24 11.58 -2.95
CA LYS A 200 5.85 10.25 -2.72
C LYS A 200 6.46 9.66 -3.99
N ILE A 201 5.78 9.76 -5.13
CA ILE A 201 6.33 9.35 -6.43
C ILE A 201 7.62 10.11 -6.72
N LEU A 202 7.62 11.43 -6.48
CA LEU A 202 8.83 12.22 -6.62
C LEU A 202 9.92 11.79 -5.66
N ASP A 203 9.63 11.55 -4.39
CA ASP A 203 10.63 11.11 -3.41
C ASP A 203 11.28 9.81 -3.85
N ILE A 204 10.48 8.85 -4.34
CA ILE A 204 10.99 7.58 -4.85
C ILE A 204 11.95 7.83 -6.03
N ARG A 205 11.57 8.66 -7.00
CA ARG A 205 12.40 9.02 -8.17
C ARG A 205 13.62 9.85 -7.82
N PHE A 206 13.50 10.74 -6.82
CA PHE A 206 14.55 11.63 -6.35
C PHE A 206 15.71 10.83 -5.75
N PHE A 207 15.41 9.86 -4.88
CA PHE A 207 16.42 8.97 -4.31
C PHE A 207 16.80 7.80 -5.22
N HIS A 208 16.41 7.84 -6.51
CA HIS A 208 16.76 6.86 -7.53
C HIS A 208 17.87 7.36 -8.48
N GLU A 209 18.04 8.68 -8.62
CA GLU A 209 19.07 9.28 -9.48
C GLU A 209 20.44 9.28 -8.79
N SER A 210 21.05 8.10 -8.73
CA SER A 210 22.52 7.97 -8.84
C SER A 210 22.94 6.74 -9.66
N ALA A 211 22.03 6.10 -10.40
CA ALA A 211 22.34 4.91 -11.19
C ALA A 211 21.44 4.79 -12.43
N ASP A 212 21.55 5.72 -13.38
CA ASP A 212 21.63 5.38 -14.82
C ASP A 212 21.73 6.65 -15.68
N GLU A 213 22.96 6.95 -16.11
CA GLU A 213 23.27 7.95 -17.14
C GLU A 213 22.99 7.42 -18.57
N THR A 214 22.23 6.32 -18.73
CA THR A 214 22.28 5.47 -19.93
C THR A 214 21.01 5.44 -20.79
N THR A 215 19.95 6.20 -20.48
CA THR A 215 18.75 6.24 -21.35
C THR A 215 18.47 7.63 -21.92
N GLY A 216 18.35 7.69 -23.25
CA GLY A 216 18.27 8.90 -24.08
C GLY A 216 17.00 9.75 -23.96
N ASN A 217 16.37 9.83 -22.78
CA ASN A 217 15.14 10.59 -22.55
C ASN A 217 15.25 11.64 -21.43
N LEU A 218 16.48 11.98 -21.01
CA LEU A 218 16.77 12.94 -19.94
C LEU A 218 16.05 14.30 -20.11
N TRP A 219 15.97 14.80 -21.34
CA TRP A 219 15.35 16.10 -21.62
C TRP A 219 13.84 16.12 -21.33
N ILE A 220 13.11 15.05 -21.65
CA ILE A 220 11.67 14.96 -21.33
C ILE A 220 11.47 14.94 -19.81
N HIS A 221 12.39 14.34 -19.06
CA HIS A 221 12.33 14.34 -17.59
C HIS A 221 12.62 15.73 -17.01
N ILE A 222 13.61 16.44 -17.56
CA ILE A 222 13.93 17.82 -17.16
C ILE A 222 12.74 18.74 -17.43
N GLU A 223 12.15 18.70 -18.63
CA GLU A 223 11.01 19.52 -19.03
C GLU A 223 9.81 19.31 -18.09
N LYS A 224 9.43 18.06 -17.85
CA LYS A 224 8.34 17.73 -16.91
C LYS A 224 8.61 18.23 -15.49
N ARG A 225 9.86 18.18 -15.02
CA ARG A 225 10.21 18.68 -13.68
C ARG A 225 10.09 20.20 -13.62
N ILE A 226 10.49 20.91 -14.68
CA ILE A 226 10.31 22.37 -14.78
C ILE A 226 8.82 22.72 -14.75
N ASP A 227 8.00 22.04 -15.56
CA ASP A 227 6.55 22.27 -15.59
C ASP A 227 5.90 22.10 -14.22
N LEU A 228 6.26 21.01 -13.51
CA LEU A 228 5.76 20.73 -12.17
C LEU A 228 6.17 21.79 -11.14
N VAL A 229 7.40 22.31 -11.23
CA VAL A 229 7.87 23.41 -10.37
C VAL A 229 7.06 24.67 -10.65
N VAL A 230 6.92 25.05 -11.91
CA VAL A 230 6.20 26.26 -12.32
C VAL A 230 4.72 26.17 -11.92
N GLU A 231 4.07 25.03 -12.14
CA GLU A 231 2.68 24.79 -11.74
C GLU A 231 2.50 24.96 -10.23
N ASN A 232 3.37 24.34 -9.43
CA ASN A 232 3.27 24.45 -7.97
C ASN A 232 3.54 25.87 -7.47
N ILE A 233 4.48 26.60 -8.06
CA ILE A 233 4.71 28.02 -7.76
C ILE A 233 3.45 28.85 -8.06
N ASN A 234 2.82 28.63 -9.21
CA ASN A 234 1.60 29.36 -9.59
C ASN A 234 0.43 29.04 -8.65
N ILE A 235 0.30 27.78 -8.22
CA ILE A 235 -0.73 27.41 -7.24
C ILE A 235 -0.45 28.06 -5.88
N ILE A 236 0.80 28.06 -5.42
CA ILE A 236 1.17 28.75 -4.18
C ILE A 236 0.82 30.24 -4.27
N LYS A 237 1.24 30.91 -5.34
CA LYS A 237 0.96 32.34 -5.56
C LYS A 237 -0.54 32.65 -5.57
N SER A 238 -1.34 31.86 -6.28
CA SER A 238 -2.79 32.08 -6.38
C SER A 238 -3.55 31.74 -5.11
N SER A 239 -3.07 30.76 -4.32
CA SER A 239 -3.82 30.23 -3.18
C SER A 239 -3.41 30.82 -1.84
N TYR A 240 -2.18 31.33 -1.71
CA TYR A 240 -1.57 31.76 -0.44
C TYR A 240 -0.99 33.18 -0.46
N TRP A 241 -1.43 34.03 -1.40
CA TRP A 241 -1.00 35.43 -1.41
C TRP A 241 -1.31 36.17 -0.11
N ASP A 242 -2.51 35.99 0.43
CA ASP A 242 -3.00 36.64 1.67
C ASP A 242 -3.43 35.62 2.75
N LYS A 243 -2.93 34.38 2.69
CA LYS A 243 -3.32 33.31 3.63
C LYS A 243 -2.14 32.81 4.43
N ASP A 244 -2.42 32.39 5.66
CA ASP A 244 -1.45 31.71 6.50
C ASP A 244 -0.97 30.40 5.87
N VAL A 245 0.29 30.08 6.16
CA VAL A 245 0.95 28.87 5.67
C VAL A 245 0.34 27.65 6.34
N ASP A 246 -0.35 26.84 5.55
CA ASP A 246 -0.96 25.59 6.00
C ASP A 246 -0.08 24.34 5.67
N GLU A 247 -0.56 23.13 5.96
CA GLU A 247 0.20 21.91 5.66
C GLU A 247 0.35 21.66 4.17
N ILE A 248 -0.65 22.05 3.37
CA ILE A 248 -0.65 21.91 1.92
C ILE A 248 0.41 22.84 1.32
N PHE A 249 0.55 24.06 1.83
CA PHE A 249 1.64 24.96 1.44
C PHE A 249 3.00 24.29 1.69
N ILE A 250 3.23 23.79 2.92
CA ILE A 250 4.53 23.21 3.30
C ILE A 250 4.88 22.04 2.39
N LEU A 251 3.92 21.14 2.15
CA LEU A 251 4.11 19.99 1.26
C LEU A 251 4.49 20.43 -0.17
N ARG A 252 3.82 21.45 -0.72
CA ARG A 252 4.16 21.99 -2.05
C ARG A 252 5.51 22.68 -2.09
N ALA A 253 5.86 23.42 -1.05
CA ALA A 253 7.17 24.05 -0.95
C ALA A 253 8.28 22.98 -0.89
N GLU A 254 8.08 21.88 -0.14
CA GLU A 254 8.99 20.74 -0.12
C GLU A 254 9.11 20.06 -1.49
N PHE A 255 7.98 19.91 -2.19
CA PHE A 255 7.94 19.40 -3.55
C PHE A 255 8.76 20.26 -4.52
N ILE A 256 8.60 21.60 -4.45
CA ILE A 256 9.39 22.53 -5.27
C ILE A 256 10.87 22.41 -4.93
N ALA A 257 11.23 22.43 -3.63
CA ALA A 257 12.63 22.34 -3.20
C ALA A 257 13.33 21.08 -3.72
N LYS A 258 12.65 19.93 -3.66
CA LYS A 258 13.18 18.67 -4.17
C LYS A 258 13.39 18.71 -5.69
N ASN A 259 12.44 19.24 -6.46
CA ASN A 259 12.63 19.35 -7.91
C ASN A 259 13.73 20.34 -8.28
N ILE A 260 13.86 21.46 -7.57
CA ILE A 260 14.94 22.42 -7.77
C ILE A 260 16.30 21.77 -7.49
N HIS A 261 16.42 20.98 -6.42
CA HIS A 261 17.65 20.24 -6.13
C HIS A 261 18.06 19.30 -7.26
N VAL A 262 17.10 18.55 -7.85
CA VAL A 262 17.38 17.69 -9.01
C VAL A 262 17.74 18.49 -10.24
N LEU A 263 16.92 19.50 -10.58
CA LEU A 263 17.13 20.33 -11.76
C LEU A 263 18.49 21.00 -11.71
N LYS A 264 18.90 21.47 -10.54
CA LYS A 264 20.26 21.95 -10.27
C LYS A 264 21.30 20.89 -10.68
N PHE A 265 21.22 19.65 -10.18
CA PHE A 265 22.17 18.60 -10.55
C PHE A 265 22.13 18.21 -12.04
N LEU A 266 20.96 18.24 -12.68
CA LEU A 266 20.82 17.90 -14.10
C LEU A 266 21.26 19.05 -15.04
N LEU A 267 21.11 20.30 -14.62
CA LEU A 267 21.39 21.50 -15.40
C LEU A 267 22.65 22.22 -14.91
N LYS A 268 23.73 21.48 -14.64
CA LYS A 268 25.01 22.05 -14.15
C LYS A 268 25.54 23.18 -15.01
N SER A 269 25.31 23.14 -16.32
CA SER A 269 25.69 24.17 -17.29
C SER A 269 24.96 25.51 -17.11
N THR A 270 24.02 25.61 -16.17
CA THR A 270 23.26 26.84 -15.88
C THR A 270 23.62 27.47 -14.55
N TYR A 271 24.61 26.95 -13.83
CA TYR A 271 25.07 27.49 -12.53
C TYR A 271 25.58 28.92 -12.61
N ASP A 272 26.11 29.32 -13.75
CA ASP A 272 26.55 30.69 -14.02
C ASP A 272 25.38 31.65 -14.30
N ARG A 273 24.18 31.13 -14.56
CA ARG A 273 23.01 31.89 -15.03
C ARG A 273 21.86 31.92 -14.04
N LEU A 274 21.73 30.88 -13.22
CA LEU A 274 20.65 30.73 -12.27
C LEU A 274 21.22 30.57 -10.85
N PRO A 275 20.67 31.28 -9.86
CA PRO A 275 21.11 31.23 -8.47
C PRO A 275 20.54 29.98 -7.78
N TRP A 276 20.93 28.79 -8.25
CA TRP A 276 20.34 27.53 -7.82
C TRP A 276 20.50 27.30 -6.31
N GLU A 277 21.71 27.53 -5.80
CA GLU A 277 22.05 27.38 -4.39
C GLU A 277 21.24 28.35 -3.52
N GLU A 278 21.10 29.61 -3.92
CA GLU A 278 20.35 30.61 -3.17
C GLU A 278 18.86 30.29 -3.17
N ILE A 279 18.30 29.86 -4.31
CA ILE A 279 16.89 29.47 -4.40
C ILE A 279 16.63 28.27 -3.49
N GLU A 280 17.45 27.24 -3.55
CA GLU A 280 17.32 26.05 -2.71
C GLU A 280 17.47 26.40 -1.23
N PHE A 281 18.50 27.18 -0.88
CA PHE A 281 18.76 27.60 0.50
C PHE A 281 17.58 28.41 1.07
N CYS A 282 17.11 29.43 0.34
CA CYS A 282 16.00 30.27 0.78
C CYS A 282 14.75 29.43 1.03
N LEU A 283 14.43 28.53 0.10
CA LEU A 283 13.24 27.69 0.21
C LEU A 283 13.35 26.67 1.35
N ALA A 284 14.52 26.04 1.53
CA ALA A 284 14.75 25.10 2.63
C ALA A 284 14.67 25.78 4.01
N VAL A 285 15.25 26.97 4.16
CA VAL A 285 15.17 27.75 5.39
C VAL A 285 13.73 28.15 5.68
N PHE A 286 13.01 28.63 4.66
CA PHE A 286 11.60 29.00 4.80
C PHE A 286 10.75 27.82 5.31
N ILE A 287 10.83 26.67 4.64
CA ILE A 287 10.11 25.44 5.03
C ILE A 287 10.43 25.05 6.48
N ARG A 288 11.72 25.11 6.85
CA ARG A 288 12.16 24.77 8.21
C ARG A 288 11.57 25.72 9.25
N CYS A 289 11.49 27.01 8.96
CA CYS A 289 10.88 28.00 9.83
C CYS A 289 9.37 27.75 10.02
N CYS A 290 8.64 27.49 8.93
CA CYS A 290 7.20 27.17 8.99
C CYS A 290 6.92 25.90 9.81
N LYS A 291 7.76 24.87 9.67
CA LYS A 291 7.64 23.64 10.47
C LYS A 291 7.93 23.84 11.96
N LYS A 292 8.83 24.76 12.31
CA LYS A 292 9.17 25.06 13.72
C LYS A 292 8.07 25.84 14.43
N GLN A 293 7.45 26.82 13.77
CA GLN A 293 6.38 27.63 14.36
C GLN A 293 5.16 26.81 14.74
N ARG A 294 4.90 25.70 14.06
CA ARG A 294 3.77 24.78 14.34
C ARG A 294 4.00 23.77 15.45
N ARG A 295 5.24 23.61 15.92
CA ARG A 295 5.57 22.73 17.06
C ARG A 295 5.55 23.47 18.40
N ARG A 296 5.21 24.75 18.39
CA ARG A 296 4.99 25.59 19.57
C ARG A 296 3.50 25.82 19.72
#